data_AF-A0A8C3U804-F1
#
_entry.id   AF-A0A8C3U804-F1
#
_cell.length_a   1.000
_cell.length_b   1.000
_cell.length_c   1.000
_cell.angle_alpha   90.00
_cell.angle_beta   90.00
_cell.angle_gamma   90.00
#
_symmetry.space_group_name_H-M   'P 1'
#
loop_
_entity.id
_entity.type
_entity.pdbx_description
1 polymer ?
#
loop_
_entity_poly.entity_id
_entity_poly.type
_entity_poly.pdbx_seq_one_letter_code
_entity_poly.pdbx_strand_id
1 'polypeptide(L)'
;MRVAKMAACAAAAGRHWLRSCCQLRVPVRWRGQATAAVVTESTKPHIQPQERKPKTGILMLNMGGPERLDDVHDFLLRLFLDRDLMTLPAQNQLAPLIAKRRTPKIQEQYSRIGGGSPIKKWTAVQGEGMVKLLDSMSPRTAPHKYYIGFRYVHPLTEEAIEEMERDGIQRAIAFTQYPQYSCSTTGSSLNAIYRYYNEKGEKPKMKWSIIDRWPTHPLLIQCFADHIQKELNLFPPDKRKEVVILFSAHSLPMSVVNRGDPYPQEVGATVQRVMEKLNYSNPYRLVWQSKVGPMPWLGPQTDETIKGLCQRGKRNMLLVPIAFTSDHIETLYELDIEYAQVLANECGVENIRRAESLNGNPLFSKALADLVCSHLQSNEVCSRQLTLCCPLCVNPVCRETKAFFTSQSCQP
;
A
#
# COMPACT_ATOMS: atom_id res chain seq x y z
N MET A 1 28.71 -1.40 52.27
CA MET A 1 27.89 -0.77 53.33
C MET A 1 26.52 -0.53 52.73
N ARG A 2 25.44 -1.19 53.20
CA ARG A 2 24.49 -0.72 54.24
C ARG A 2 23.97 0.70 53.92
N VAL A 3 22.67 0.96 53.81
CA VAL A 3 21.54 0.44 54.62
C VAL A 3 20.35 -0.06 53.78
N ALA A 4 19.56 -0.98 54.36
CA ALA A 4 18.27 -1.49 53.86
C ALA A 4 17.26 -1.57 55.05
N LYS A 5 16.00 -2.02 54.80
CA LYS A 5 14.87 -2.27 55.75
C LYS A 5 14.00 -1.03 56.11
N MET A 6 12.74 -1.11 56.62
CA MET A 6 11.62 -2.10 56.69
C MET A 6 10.35 -1.35 57.22
N ALA A 7 9.10 -1.87 57.25
CA ALA A 7 8.31 -2.70 56.31
C ALA A 7 6.90 -3.03 56.87
N ALA A 8 5.89 -3.06 55.99
CA ALA A 8 4.71 -3.96 56.00
C ALA A 8 3.52 -3.80 57.00
N CYS A 9 2.37 -4.36 56.54
CA CYS A 9 1.27 -5.06 57.25
C CYS A 9 0.05 -4.32 57.88
N ALA A 10 -1.14 -4.58 57.30
CA ALA A 10 -2.34 -5.25 57.87
C ALA A 10 -3.51 -5.15 56.84
N ALA A 11 -4.29 -6.16 56.41
CA ALA A 11 -4.98 -7.30 57.06
C ALA A 11 -6.17 -6.87 57.97
N ALA A 12 -7.36 -7.51 58.02
CA ALA A 12 -8.05 -8.54 57.21
C ALA A 12 -9.53 -8.68 57.73
N ALA A 13 -10.26 -9.73 57.29
CA ALA A 13 -11.58 -10.25 57.75
C ALA A 13 -12.84 -9.81 56.94
N GLY A 14 -13.90 -10.62 56.81
CA GLY A 14 -14.18 -11.96 57.38
C GLY A 14 -15.21 -12.78 56.56
N ARG A 15 -15.51 -14.03 56.99
CA ARG A 15 -16.33 -15.02 56.24
C ARG A 15 -17.60 -15.44 57.00
N HIS A 16 -18.47 -16.15 56.26
CA HIS A 16 -19.55 -17.06 56.70
C HIS A 16 -20.83 -16.44 57.31
N TRP A 17 -21.99 -16.96 56.90
CA TRP A 17 -22.82 -17.89 57.70
C TRP A 17 -23.76 -18.69 56.78
N LEU A 18 -24.38 -19.76 57.29
CA LEU A 18 -25.13 -20.78 56.54
C LEU A 18 -26.31 -21.28 57.41
N ARG A 19 -27.36 -21.89 56.79
CA ARG A 19 -28.53 -22.58 57.44
C ARG A 19 -29.56 -21.65 58.12
N SER A 20 -30.84 -22.02 58.34
CA SER A 20 -31.76 -23.05 57.78
C SER A 20 -33.18 -22.81 58.37
N CYS A 21 -34.21 -23.53 57.89
CA CYS A 21 -35.55 -23.70 58.51
C CYS A 21 -36.50 -22.49 58.56
N CYS A 22 -37.81 -22.66 58.75
CA CYS A 22 -38.77 -23.66 58.23
C CYS A 22 -40.20 -23.11 58.43
N GLN A 23 -41.14 -23.50 57.57
CA GLN A 23 -42.62 -23.52 57.72
C GLN A 23 -43.33 -22.64 58.79
N LEU A 24 -44.42 -21.98 58.37
CA LEU A 24 -45.74 -22.18 59.00
C LEU A 24 -46.87 -21.86 58.00
N ARG A 25 -48.00 -22.56 58.13
CA ARG A 25 -49.19 -22.49 57.25
C ARG A 25 -50.30 -21.66 57.93
N VAL A 26 -51.27 -21.15 57.16
CA VAL A 26 -52.70 -21.57 57.14
C VAL A 26 -53.50 -20.55 56.27
N PRO A 27 -54.56 -20.95 55.52
CA PRO A 27 -54.99 -20.22 54.33
C PRO A 27 -56.30 -19.44 54.46
N VAL A 28 -56.54 -18.51 53.53
CA VAL A 28 -57.90 -18.05 53.18
C VAL A 28 -58.14 -18.32 51.69
N ARG A 29 -59.33 -18.83 51.37
CA ARG A 29 -59.69 -19.44 50.09
C ARG A 29 -60.77 -18.60 49.41
N TRP A 30 -60.47 -18.01 48.27
CA TRP A 30 -61.49 -17.48 47.35
C TRP A 30 -61.32 -18.07 45.96
N ARG A 31 -62.42 -18.55 45.39
CA ARG A 31 -62.47 -19.09 44.03
C ARG A 31 -62.65 -17.95 43.04
N GLY A 32 -61.80 -17.89 42.02
CA GLY A 32 -62.02 -17.14 40.79
C GLY A 32 -61.46 -17.96 39.64
N GLN A 33 -62.30 -18.28 38.65
CA GLN A 33 -61.83 -18.95 37.43
C GLN A 33 -61.06 -17.93 36.58
N ALA A 34 -59.81 -18.23 36.27
CA ALA A 34 -59.04 -17.50 35.26
C ALA A 34 -58.57 -18.50 34.20
N THR A 35 -59.06 -18.33 32.98
CA THR A 35 -58.62 -19.09 31.81
C THR A 35 -57.16 -18.80 31.52
N ALA A 36 -56.31 -19.83 31.48
CA ALA A 36 -54.92 -19.69 31.11
C ALA A 36 -54.80 -19.36 29.61
N ALA A 37 -54.58 -18.08 29.29
CA ALA A 37 -54.15 -17.69 27.95
C ALA A 37 -52.69 -18.12 27.76
N VAL A 38 -52.47 -19.11 26.90
CA VAL A 38 -51.11 -19.52 26.50
C VAL A 38 -50.53 -18.40 25.63
N VAL A 39 -49.62 -17.61 26.20
CA VAL A 39 -48.81 -16.67 25.43
C VAL A 39 -47.81 -17.48 24.62
N THR A 40 -48.15 -17.79 23.36
CA THR A 40 -47.22 -18.37 22.40
C THR A 40 -46.18 -17.32 22.02
N GLU A 41 -45.02 -17.39 22.66
CA GLU A 41 -43.90 -16.52 22.37
C GLU A 41 -43.42 -16.76 20.93
N SER A 42 -43.65 -15.79 20.05
CA SER A 42 -43.29 -15.89 18.64
C SER A 42 -41.77 -15.79 18.48
N THR A 43 -41.12 -16.95 18.46
CA THR A 43 -39.70 -17.06 18.09
C THR A 43 -39.51 -16.61 16.65
N LYS A 44 -39.18 -15.32 16.47
CA LYS A 44 -38.69 -14.82 15.18
C LYS A 44 -37.49 -15.68 14.78
N PRO A 45 -37.43 -16.22 13.55
CA PRO A 45 -36.28 -16.99 13.12
C PRO A 45 -35.04 -16.11 13.20
N HIS A 46 -34.03 -16.56 13.94
CA HIS A 46 -32.75 -15.88 14.02
C HIS A 46 -32.04 -16.13 12.69
N ILE A 47 -32.30 -15.25 11.71
CA ILE A 47 -31.64 -15.28 10.41
C ILE A 47 -30.16 -15.03 10.67
N GLN A 48 -29.36 -16.10 10.66
CA GLN A 48 -27.92 -15.98 10.51
C GLN A 48 -27.67 -15.18 9.23
N PRO A 49 -26.80 -14.16 9.23
CA PRO A 49 -26.47 -13.47 7.99
C PRO A 49 -25.91 -14.50 7.02
N GLN A 50 -26.64 -14.81 5.94
CA GLN A 50 -26.04 -15.52 4.82
C GLN A 50 -24.85 -14.67 4.36
N GLU A 51 -23.64 -15.21 4.48
CA GLU A 51 -22.44 -14.61 3.91
C GLU A 51 -22.67 -14.48 2.40
N ARG A 52 -23.02 -13.27 1.98
CA ARG A 52 -23.22 -12.97 0.56
C ARG A 52 -21.85 -13.11 -0.09
N LYS A 53 -21.75 -13.97 -1.10
CA LYS A 53 -20.53 -14.11 -1.90
C LYS A 53 -20.09 -12.73 -2.43
N PRO A 54 -18.78 -12.44 -2.46
CA PRO A 54 -18.28 -11.17 -2.97
C PRO A 54 -18.70 -10.98 -4.43
N LYS A 55 -19.23 -9.79 -4.74
CA LYS A 55 -19.70 -9.45 -6.08
C LYS A 55 -18.61 -8.76 -6.89
N THR A 56 -17.83 -7.90 -6.23
CA THR A 56 -16.75 -7.11 -6.85
C THR A 56 -15.44 -7.33 -6.10
N GLY A 57 -14.44 -7.86 -6.80
CA GLY A 57 -13.09 -8.00 -6.29
C GLY A 57 -12.20 -6.83 -6.70
N ILE A 58 -11.42 -6.30 -5.76
CA ILE A 58 -10.42 -5.26 -5.99
C ILE A 58 -9.04 -5.87 -5.79
N LEU A 59 -8.33 -6.14 -6.89
CA LEU A 59 -6.97 -6.65 -6.86
C LEU A 59 -5.99 -5.49 -6.67
N MET A 60 -5.47 -5.33 -5.46
CA MET A 60 -4.49 -4.31 -5.10
C MET A 60 -3.10 -4.74 -5.56
N LEU A 61 -2.65 -4.16 -6.68
CA LEU A 61 -1.38 -4.53 -7.34
C LEU A 61 -0.20 -3.72 -6.80
N ASN A 62 0.86 -4.39 -6.38
CA ASN A 62 2.14 -3.79 -6.02
C ASN A 62 3.28 -4.79 -6.28
N MET A 63 4.55 -4.37 -6.23
CA MET A 63 5.68 -5.30 -6.26
C MET A 63 5.74 -6.21 -5.02
N GLY A 64 5.27 -5.69 -3.88
CA GLY A 64 5.38 -6.35 -2.58
C GLY A 64 6.79 -6.23 -1.99
N GLY A 65 7.05 -6.97 -0.92
CA GLY A 65 8.38 -7.05 -0.31
C GLY A 65 8.46 -8.22 0.68
N PRO A 66 9.67 -8.74 0.95
CA PRO A 66 9.88 -9.89 1.82
C PRO A 66 9.39 -9.59 3.24
N GLU A 67 8.51 -10.42 3.81
CA GLU A 67 8.00 -10.24 5.17
C GLU A 67 9.04 -10.59 6.23
N ARG A 68 9.97 -11.48 5.87
CA ARG A 68 11.06 -12.00 6.70
C ARG A 68 12.37 -11.95 5.92
N LEU A 69 13.49 -11.97 6.64
CA LEU A 69 14.83 -12.05 6.04
C LEU A 69 15.01 -13.28 5.13
N ASP A 70 14.34 -14.39 5.43
CA ASP A 70 14.41 -15.63 4.66
C ASP A 70 13.78 -15.48 3.27
N ASP A 71 12.73 -14.65 3.15
CA ASP A 71 11.99 -14.42 1.89
C ASP A 71 12.78 -13.58 0.87
N VAL A 72 13.87 -12.93 1.31
CA VAL A 72 14.66 -11.99 0.49
C VAL A 72 15.23 -12.64 -0.76
N HIS A 73 15.67 -13.91 -0.67
CA HIS A 73 16.20 -14.63 -1.83
C HIS A 73 15.16 -14.76 -2.95
N ASP A 74 13.95 -15.20 -2.60
CA ASP A 74 12.91 -15.51 -3.57
C ASP A 74 12.23 -14.25 -4.10
N PHE A 75 12.15 -13.20 -3.29
CA PHE A 75 11.82 -11.84 -3.73
C PHE A 75 12.79 -11.38 -4.83
N LEU A 76 14.10 -11.44 -4.59
CA LEU A 76 15.10 -11.02 -5.57
C LEU A 76 15.10 -11.93 -6.80
N LEU A 77 14.89 -13.23 -6.64
CA LEU A 77 14.81 -14.19 -7.73
C LEU A 77 13.67 -13.84 -8.70
N ARG A 78 12.44 -13.63 -8.19
CA ARG A 78 11.29 -13.24 -9.02
C ARG A 78 11.51 -11.87 -9.67
N LEU A 79 12.10 -10.91 -8.96
CA LEU A 79 12.43 -9.58 -9.47
C LEU A 79 13.43 -9.64 -10.64
N PHE A 80 14.52 -10.41 -10.52
CA PHE A 80 15.51 -10.53 -11.61
C PHE A 80 15.06 -11.42 -12.77
N LEU A 81 14.08 -12.32 -12.56
CA LEU A 81 13.44 -13.09 -13.64
C LEU A 81 12.41 -12.26 -14.44
N ASP A 82 11.96 -11.11 -13.94
CA ASP A 82 10.91 -10.31 -14.57
C ASP A 82 11.40 -9.56 -15.81
N ARG A 83 10.99 -10.06 -16.99
CA ARG A 83 11.32 -9.49 -18.30
C ARG A 83 10.58 -8.19 -18.61
N ASP A 84 9.54 -7.82 -17.85
CA ASP A 84 8.90 -6.50 -18.00
C ASP A 84 9.66 -5.40 -17.27
N LEU A 85 10.28 -5.75 -16.14
CA LEU A 85 11.16 -4.87 -15.36
C LEU A 85 12.52 -4.68 -16.04
N MET A 86 13.21 -5.77 -16.38
CA MET A 86 14.53 -5.73 -17.01
C MET A 86 14.80 -6.93 -17.91
N THR A 87 15.56 -6.72 -18.99
CA THR A 87 16.00 -7.78 -19.91
C THR A 87 17.48 -8.06 -19.72
N LEU A 88 17.85 -9.27 -19.31
CA LEU A 88 19.23 -9.70 -19.11
C LEU A 88 19.63 -10.80 -20.13
N PRO A 89 20.90 -10.85 -20.60
CA PRO A 89 21.40 -12.00 -21.34
C PRO A 89 21.26 -13.28 -20.50
N ALA A 90 20.79 -14.38 -21.10
CA ALA A 90 20.57 -15.65 -20.40
C ALA A 90 19.84 -15.49 -19.03
N GLN A 91 18.80 -14.66 -18.97
CA GLN A 91 18.14 -14.22 -17.73
C GLN A 91 17.77 -15.35 -16.76
N ASN A 92 17.32 -16.51 -17.27
CA ASN A 92 16.97 -17.67 -16.45
C ASN A 92 18.18 -18.28 -15.69
N GLN A 93 19.42 -18.02 -16.14
CA GLN A 93 20.66 -18.43 -15.47
C GLN A 93 21.28 -17.28 -14.65
N LEU A 94 21.28 -16.04 -15.18
CA LEU A 94 21.82 -14.89 -14.47
C LEU A 94 20.98 -14.45 -13.27
N ALA A 95 19.65 -14.52 -13.35
CA ALA A 95 18.77 -14.05 -12.27
C ALA A 95 18.98 -14.83 -10.95
N PRO A 96 19.03 -16.18 -10.92
CA PRO A 96 19.40 -16.92 -9.71
C PRO A 96 20.77 -16.54 -9.14
N LEU A 97 21.78 -16.37 -10.01
CA LEU A 97 23.13 -16.01 -9.59
C LEU A 97 23.18 -14.60 -8.96
N ILE A 98 22.50 -13.63 -9.57
CA ILE A 98 22.42 -12.25 -9.09
C ILE A 98 21.62 -12.19 -7.78
N ALA A 99 20.47 -12.89 -7.70
CA ALA A 99 19.66 -12.98 -6.49
C ALA A 99 20.48 -13.56 -5.32
N LYS A 100 21.10 -14.73 -5.50
CA LYS A 100 21.96 -15.34 -4.47
C LYS A 100 23.12 -14.42 -4.05
N ARG A 101 23.77 -13.74 -4.99
CA ARG A 101 24.88 -12.80 -4.69
C ARG A 101 24.41 -11.55 -3.94
N ARG A 102 23.21 -11.03 -4.23
CA ARG A 102 22.67 -9.82 -3.59
C ARG A 102 21.97 -10.09 -2.26
N THR A 103 21.43 -11.29 -2.07
CA THR A 103 20.64 -11.67 -0.88
C THR A 103 21.26 -11.21 0.45
N PRO A 104 22.55 -11.46 0.76
CA PRO A 104 23.13 -11.07 2.05
C PRO A 104 23.12 -9.55 2.29
N LYS A 105 23.36 -8.73 1.25
CA LYS A 105 23.30 -7.27 1.37
C LYS A 105 21.87 -6.81 1.66
N ILE A 106 20.90 -7.36 0.94
CA ILE A 106 19.48 -6.97 1.07
C ILE A 106 18.91 -7.45 2.41
N GLN A 107 19.31 -8.62 2.90
CA GLN A 107 18.99 -9.11 4.25
C GLN A 107 19.52 -8.17 5.34
N GLU A 108 20.76 -7.69 5.23
CA GLU A 108 21.32 -6.71 6.18
C GLU A 108 20.52 -5.40 6.19
N GLN A 109 20.07 -4.91 5.02
CA GLN A 109 19.20 -3.72 4.93
C GLN A 109 17.83 -3.95 5.58
N TYR A 110 17.19 -5.10 5.32
CA TYR A 110 15.92 -5.46 5.98
C TYR A 110 16.07 -5.68 7.50
N SER A 111 17.21 -6.21 7.96
CA SER A 111 17.46 -6.44 9.39
C SER A 111 17.45 -5.12 10.18
N ARG A 112 18.05 -4.06 9.61
CA ARG A 112 18.17 -2.73 10.20
C ARG A 112 16.84 -1.97 10.31
N ILE A 113 15.80 -2.40 9.59
CA ILE A 113 14.47 -1.79 9.62
C ILE A 113 13.42 -2.65 10.35
N GLY A 114 13.85 -3.70 11.07
CA GLY A 114 12.98 -4.56 11.87
C GLY A 114 12.79 -5.99 11.35
N GLY A 115 13.54 -6.41 10.33
CA GLY A 115 13.60 -7.81 9.86
C GLY A 115 12.74 -8.15 8.63
N GLY A 116 12.07 -7.17 8.03
CA GLY A 116 11.21 -7.39 6.86
C GLY A 116 10.47 -6.12 6.41
N SER A 117 9.71 -6.24 5.31
CA SER A 117 8.91 -5.17 4.73
C SER A 117 7.52 -5.10 5.38
N PRO A 118 7.05 -3.93 5.86
CA PRO A 118 5.71 -3.79 6.43
C PRO A 118 4.62 -3.65 5.36
N ILE A 119 4.96 -3.74 4.07
CA ILE A 119 4.04 -3.45 2.95
C ILE A 119 2.76 -4.29 2.99
N LYS A 120 2.83 -5.60 3.25
CA LYS A 120 1.65 -6.48 3.32
C LYS A 120 0.67 -6.07 4.41
N LYS A 121 1.20 -5.70 5.59
CA LYS A 121 0.41 -5.18 6.71
C LYS A 121 -0.30 -3.88 6.31
N TRP A 122 0.41 -2.94 5.70
CA TRP A 122 -0.20 -1.68 5.28
C TRP A 122 -1.22 -1.83 4.16
N THR A 123 -0.94 -2.65 3.14
CA THR A 123 -1.90 -2.96 2.08
C THR A 123 -3.17 -3.65 2.62
N ALA A 124 -3.04 -4.53 3.61
CA ALA A 124 -4.22 -5.13 4.27
C ALA A 124 -5.05 -4.08 5.01
N VAL A 125 -4.45 -3.26 5.88
CA VAL A 125 -5.14 -2.16 6.60
C VAL A 125 -5.82 -1.18 5.63
N GLN A 126 -5.15 -0.85 4.52
CA GLN A 126 -5.68 0.00 3.47
C GLN A 126 -6.88 -0.65 2.75
N GLY A 127 -6.77 -1.95 2.42
CA GLY A 127 -7.81 -2.73 1.77
C GLY A 127 -9.06 -2.94 2.63
N GLU A 128 -8.90 -3.24 3.91
CA GLU A 128 -9.98 -3.34 4.90
C GLU A 128 -10.74 -2.00 5.02
N GLY A 129 -9.99 -0.90 5.18
CA GLY A 129 -10.57 0.44 5.24
C GLY A 129 -11.29 0.84 3.95
N MET A 130 -10.72 0.50 2.80
CA MET A 130 -11.32 0.74 1.47
C MET A 130 -12.63 -0.04 1.31
N VAL A 131 -12.65 -1.35 1.56
CA VAL A 131 -13.85 -2.20 1.40
C VAL A 131 -14.98 -1.75 2.31
N LYS A 132 -14.68 -1.44 3.59
CA LYS A 132 -15.67 -0.94 4.54
C LYS A 132 -16.37 0.34 4.07
N LEU A 133 -15.64 1.23 3.39
CA LEU A 133 -16.21 2.42 2.78
C LEU A 133 -16.98 2.10 1.51
N LEU A 134 -16.43 1.26 0.61
CA LEU A 134 -17.05 0.89 -0.66
C LEU A 134 -18.41 0.21 -0.52
N ASP A 135 -18.61 -0.66 0.48
CA ASP A 135 -19.91 -1.29 0.72
C ASP A 135 -21.01 -0.26 1.06
N SER A 136 -20.64 0.86 1.68
CA SER A 136 -21.56 1.98 1.94
C SER A 136 -21.70 2.94 0.74
N MET A 137 -20.62 3.18 0.00
CA MET A 137 -20.59 4.13 -1.12
C MET A 137 -21.20 3.56 -2.41
N SER A 138 -21.12 2.24 -2.62
CA SER A 138 -21.64 1.56 -3.81
C SER A 138 -22.37 0.25 -3.46
N PRO A 139 -23.52 0.32 -2.77
CA PRO A 139 -24.26 -0.87 -2.33
C PRO A 139 -24.77 -1.76 -3.50
N ARG A 140 -24.79 -1.25 -4.74
CA ARG A 140 -25.15 -2.02 -5.95
C ARG A 140 -24.05 -2.98 -6.41
N THR A 141 -22.79 -2.74 -6.04
CA THR A 141 -21.61 -3.56 -6.39
C THR A 141 -21.06 -4.33 -5.20
N ALA A 142 -21.58 -4.08 -4.00
CA ALA A 142 -21.34 -4.84 -2.79
C ALA A 142 -21.90 -6.29 -2.87
N PRO A 143 -21.35 -7.25 -2.08
CA PRO A 143 -20.21 -7.10 -1.19
C PRO A 143 -18.91 -6.92 -1.99
N HIS A 144 -18.05 -6.01 -1.55
CA HIS A 144 -16.71 -5.86 -2.09
C HIS A 144 -15.72 -6.74 -1.31
N LYS A 145 -14.69 -7.25 -1.99
CA LYS A 145 -13.55 -7.91 -1.35
C LYS A 145 -12.26 -7.38 -1.97
N TYR A 146 -11.26 -7.06 -1.15
CA TYR A 146 -9.92 -6.76 -1.66
C TYR A 146 -9.09 -8.04 -1.72
N TYR A 147 -8.17 -8.09 -2.66
CA TYR A 147 -7.18 -9.15 -2.82
C TYR A 147 -5.83 -8.47 -2.98
N ILE A 148 -4.79 -9.00 -2.36
CA ILE A 148 -3.43 -8.48 -2.52
C ILE A 148 -2.79 -9.26 -3.67
N GLY A 149 -2.34 -8.57 -4.71
CA GLY A 149 -1.59 -9.16 -5.83
C GLY A 149 -0.17 -8.59 -5.86
N PHE A 150 0.76 -9.29 -5.23
CA PHE A 150 2.17 -8.88 -5.24
C PHE A 150 2.94 -9.51 -6.41
N ARG A 151 3.81 -8.73 -7.05
CA ARG A 151 4.56 -9.19 -8.23
C ARG A 151 5.68 -10.17 -7.90
N TYR A 152 6.30 -10.06 -6.71
CA TYR A 152 7.54 -10.79 -6.37
C TYR A 152 7.51 -11.58 -5.05
N VAL A 153 6.43 -11.50 -4.26
CA VAL A 153 6.25 -12.22 -2.98
C VAL A 153 4.79 -12.68 -2.80
N HIS A 154 4.52 -13.53 -1.82
CA HIS A 154 3.17 -14.05 -1.56
C HIS A 154 2.29 -13.08 -0.75
N PRO A 155 0.99 -12.93 -1.07
CA PRO A 155 0.27 -13.58 -2.18
C PRO A 155 0.65 -12.98 -3.53
N LEU A 156 1.01 -13.86 -4.47
CA LEU A 156 1.38 -13.48 -5.83
C LEU A 156 0.15 -13.02 -6.64
N THR A 157 0.36 -12.22 -7.68
CA THR A 157 -0.70 -11.81 -8.62
C THR A 157 -1.51 -13.00 -9.13
N GLU A 158 -0.83 -14.09 -9.49
CA GLU A 158 -1.41 -15.32 -10.01
C GLU A 158 -2.29 -16.03 -8.96
N GLU A 159 -1.80 -16.14 -7.71
CA GLU A 159 -2.52 -16.74 -6.58
C GLU A 159 -3.78 -15.94 -6.23
N ALA A 160 -3.71 -14.61 -6.31
CA ALA A 160 -4.84 -13.72 -6.08
C ALA A 160 -5.91 -13.86 -7.17
N ILE A 161 -5.53 -14.00 -8.44
CA ILE A 161 -6.49 -14.29 -9.53
C ILE A 161 -7.17 -15.66 -9.30
N GLU A 162 -6.43 -16.68 -8.85
CA GLU A 162 -7.00 -17.99 -8.52
C GLU A 162 -7.95 -17.95 -7.32
N GLU A 163 -7.71 -17.10 -6.33
CA GLU A 163 -8.69 -16.84 -5.25
C GLU A 163 -9.94 -16.12 -5.77
N MET A 164 -9.76 -15.07 -6.58
CA MET A 164 -10.87 -14.32 -7.19
C MET A 164 -11.79 -15.20 -8.05
N GLU A 165 -11.23 -16.13 -8.83
CA GLU A 165 -12.03 -17.08 -9.62
C GLU A 165 -12.73 -18.13 -8.75
N ARG A 166 -12.09 -18.63 -7.68
CA ARG A 166 -12.72 -19.57 -6.73
C ARG A 166 -13.87 -18.94 -5.95
N ASP A 167 -13.76 -17.67 -5.59
CA ASP A 167 -14.82 -16.90 -4.94
C ASP A 167 -16.03 -16.67 -5.87
N GLY A 168 -15.82 -16.74 -7.19
CA GLY A 168 -16.87 -16.56 -8.20
C GLY A 168 -17.35 -15.11 -8.34
N ILE A 169 -16.43 -14.14 -8.18
CA ILE A 169 -16.77 -12.71 -8.31
C ILE A 169 -17.24 -12.37 -9.73
N GLN A 170 -18.16 -11.41 -9.85
CA GLN A 170 -18.71 -11.01 -11.15
C GLN A 170 -17.81 -9.98 -11.86
N ARG A 171 -17.15 -9.12 -11.07
CA ARG A 171 -16.32 -8.02 -11.56
C ARG A 171 -14.97 -8.01 -10.83
N ALA A 172 -13.90 -7.84 -11.59
CA ALA A 172 -12.55 -7.66 -11.10
C ALA A 172 -12.03 -6.25 -11.46
N ILE A 173 -11.42 -5.58 -10.50
CA ILE A 173 -10.73 -4.30 -10.69
C ILE A 173 -9.25 -4.51 -10.39
N ALA A 174 -8.41 -4.44 -11.40
CA ALA A 174 -6.96 -4.34 -11.25
C ALA A 174 -6.63 -2.91 -10.79
N PHE A 175 -6.40 -2.72 -9.49
CA PHE A 175 -6.13 -1.41 -8.91
C PHE A 175 -4.66 -1.30 -8.54
N THR A 176 -3.89 -0.58 -9.35
CA THR A 176 -2.48 -0.33 -9.03
C THR A 176 -2.36 0.48 -7.74
N GLN A 177 -1.44 0.09 -6.86
CA GLN A 177 -1.10 0.84 -5.66
C GLN A 177 0.01 1.87 -5.90
N TYR A 178 0.45 2.02 -7.16
CA TYR A 178 1.33 3.09 -7.62
C TYR A 178 0.51 4.26 -8.17
N PRO A 179 0.52 5.46 -7.55
CA PRO A 179 -0.22 6.60 -8.09
C PRO A 179 0.26 6.99 -9.49
N GLN A 180 1.56 6.87 -9.74
CA GLN A 180 2.22 7.20 -11.01
C GLN A 180 2.53 5.92 -11.79
N TYR A 181 2.07 5.84 -13.04
CA TYR A 181 2.32 4.69 -13.91
C TYR A 181 3.78 4.61 -14.35
N SER A 182 4.42 3.46 -14.16
CA SER A 182 5.59 3.05 -14.95
C SER A 182 5.33 1.71 -15.63
N CYS A 183 5.94 1.48 -16.80
CA CYS A 183 5.93 0.15 -17.41
C CYS A 183 6.67 -0.89 -16.53
N SER A 184 7.61 -0.44 -15.70
CA SER A 184 8.37 -1.28 -14.77
C SER A 184 7.59 -1.73 -13.52
N THR A 185 6.49 -1.03 -13.17
CA THR A 185 5.71 -1.28 -11.95
C THR A 185 4.28 -1.72 -12.26
N THR A 186 3.39 -0.77 -12.58
CA THR A 186 2.01 -1.06 -13.01
C THR A 186 2.03 -1.91 -14.29
N GLY A 187 2.89 -1.58 -15.27
CA GLY A 187 2.97 -2.33 -16.53
C GLY A 187 3.31 -3.81 -16.32
N SER A 188 4.34 -4.12 -15.53
CA SER A 188 4.67 -5.51 -15.16
C SER A 188 3.51 -6.22 -14.45
N SER A 189 2.82 -5.52 -13.54
CA SER A 189 1.69 -6.08 -12.80
C SER A 189 0.48 -6.40 -13.70
N LEU A 190 0.18 -5.54 -14.68
CA LEU A 190 -0.89 -5.78 -15.66
C LEU A 190 -0.50 -6.87 -16.68
N ASN A 191 0.76 -6.87 -17.12
CA ASN A 191 1.30 -7.91 -17.99
C ASN A 191 1.27 -9.30 -17.32
N ALA A 192 1.43 -9.38 -16.00
CA ALA A 192 1.25 -10.63 -15.24
C ALA A 192 -0.19 -11.18 -15.30
N ILE A 193 -1.21 -10.31 -15.17
CA ILE A 193 -2.62 -10.72 -15.33
C ILE A 193 -2.88 -11.27 -16.73
N TYR A 194 -2.38 -10.60 -17.77
CA TYR A 194 -2.49 -11.10 -19.15
C TYR A 194 -1.76 -12.44 -19.33
N ARG A 195 -0.53 -12.58 -18.83
CA ARG A 195 0.24 -13.83 -18.94
C ARG A 195 -0.45 -14.98 -18.25
N TYR A 196 -0.96 -14.80 -17.04
CA TYR A 196 -1.71 -15.84 -16.31
C TYR A 196 -2.81 -16.47 -17.17
N TYR A 197 -3.64 -15.65 -17.83
CA TYR A 197 -4.70 -16.15 -18.69
C TYR A 197 -4.18 -16.76 -20.00
N ASN A 198 -3.16 -16.14 -20.60
CA ASN A 198 -2.55 -16.63 -21.83
C ASN A 198 -1.82 -17.98 -21.63
N GLU A 199 -1.19 -18.19 -20.47
CA GLU A 199 -0.47 -19.42 -20.11
C GLU A 199 -1.43 -20.55 -19.70
N LYS A 200 -2.54 -20.24 -19.03
CA LYS A 200 -3.62 -21.22 -18.79
C LYS A 200 -4.43 -21.57 -20.04
N GLY A 201 -4.43 -20.71 -21.06
CA GLY A 201 -5.27 -20.87 -22.26
C GLY A 201 -6.77 -20.67 -21.99
N GLU A 202 -7.14 -20.13 -20.83
CA GLU A 202 -8.52 -19.87 -20.41
C GLU A 202 -8.89 -18.39 -20.57
N LYS A 203 -10.18 -18.11 -20.80
CA LYS A 203 -10.72 -16.75 -20.72
C LYS A 203 -11.10 -16.42 -19.27
N PRO A 204 -11.03 -15.15 -18.83
CA PRO A 204 -11.49 -14.74 -17.51
C PRO A 204 -12.93 -15.14 -17.23
N LYS A 205 -13.17 -15.67 -16.03
CA LYS A 205 -14.52 -16.01 -15.53
C LYS A 205 -15.27 -14.80 -14.94
N MET A 206 -14.66 -13.62 -15.00
CA MET A 206 -15.08 -12.37 -14.35
C MET A 206 -14.74 -11.16 -15.23
N LYS A 207 -15.57 -10.11 -15.19
CA LYS A 207 -15.37 -8.91 -16.03
C LYS A 207 -14.27 -8.03 -15.46
N TRP A 208 -13.15 -7.91 -16.20
CA TRP A 208 -12.01 -7.11 -15.78
C TRP A 208 -12.15 -5.62 -16.14
N SER A 209 -11.58 -4.77 -15.29
CA SER A 209 -11.33 -3.35 -15.52
C SER A 209 -10.11 -2.91 -14.69
N ILE A 210 -9.56 -1.73 -14.95
CA ILE A 210 -8.30 -1.27 -14.36
C ILE A 210 -8.40 0.17 -13.88
N ILE A 211 -7.86 0.42 -12.69
CA ILE A 211 -7.41 1.74 -12.27
C ILE A 211 -5.89 1.71 -12.38
N ASP A 212 -5.35 2.14 -13.54
CA ASP A 212 -3.94 1.98 -13.89
C ASP A 212 -3.05 3.16 -13.46
N ARG A 213 -3.64 4.31 -13.11
CA ARG A 213 -2.92 5.49 -12.59
C ARG A 213 -3.87 6.46 -11.89
N TRP A 214 -3.34 7.24 -10.96
CA TRP A 214 -4.10 8.21 -10.15
C TRP A 214 -3.20 9.31 -9.54
N PRO A 215 -2.23 9.89 -10.29
CA PRO A 215 -1.14 10.69 -9.73
C PRO A 215 -1.57 12.03 -9.12
N THR A 216 -2.80 12.49 -9.43
CA THR A 216 -3.30 13.79 -8.97
C THR A 216 -4.65 13.70 -8.28
N HIS A 217 -4.99 12.53 -7.72
CA HIS A 217 -6.23 12.35 -6.96
C HIS A 217 -6.30 13.32 -5.77
N PRO A 218 -7.40 14.10 -5.58
CA PRO A 218 -7.42 15.18 -4.59
C PRO A 218 -7.14 14.74 -3.15
N LEU A 219 -7.56 13.52 -2.76
CA LEU A 219 -7.33 13.02 -1.41
C LEU A 219 -5.91 12.48 -1.22
N LEU A 220 -5.26 11.92 -2.26
CA LEU A 220 -3.82 11.63 -2.25
C LEU A 220 -3.01 12.90 -2.00
N ILE A 221 -3.30 13.97 -2.75
CA ILE A 221 -2.63 15.26 -2.64
C ILE A 221 -2.84 15.88 -1.25
N GLN A 222 -4.05 15.75 -0.69
CA GLN A 222 -4.34 16.17 0.70
C GLN A 222 -3.49 15.37 1.71
N CYS A 223 -3.41 14.03 1.59
CA CYS A 223 -2.61 13.22 2.52
C CYS A 223 -1.13 13.63 2.52
N PHE A 224 -0.53 13.84 1.33
CA PHE A 224 0.86 14.33 1.23
C PHE A 224 1.02 15.73 1.84
N ALA A 225 0.11 16.67 1.54
CA ALA A 225 0.17 18.01 2.11
C ALA A 225 0.06 18.01 3.64
N ASP A 226 -0.83 17.19 4.20
CA ASP A 226 -1.01 17.04 5.65
C ASP A 226 0.25 16.45 6.32
N HIS A 227 0.85 15.42 5.74
CA HIS A 227 2.07 14.78 6.25
C HIS A 227 3.28 15.72 6.17
N ILE A 228 3.42 16.49 5.08
CA ILE A 228 4.45 17.52 4.93
C ILE A 228 4.25 18.63 5.98
N GLN A 229 3.03 19.14 6.13
CA GLN A 229 2.75 20.22 7.08
C GLN A 229 2.97 19.78 8.53
N LYS A 230 2.65 18.52 8.85
CA LYS A 230 2.95 17.87 10.14
C LYS A 230 4.45 17.84 10.42
N GLU A 231 5.29 17.35 9.50
CA GLU A 231 6.74 17.34 9.70
C GLU A 231 7.39 18.73 9.69
N LEU A 232 6.93 19.66 8.85
CA LEU A 232 7.39 21.06 8.88
C LEU A 232 7.17 21.69 10.26
N ASN A 233 6.09 21.32 10.96
CA ASN A 233 5.83 21.79 12.32
C ASN A 233 6.81 21.26 13.38
N LEU A 234 7.58 20.20 13.07
CA LEU A 234 8.62 19.64 13.94
C LEU A 234 10.01 20.26 13.70
N PHE A 235 10.18 21.12 12.70
CA PHE A 235 11.37 21.97 12.57
C PHE A 235 11.28 23.20 13.51
N PRO A 236 12.44 23.74 13.95
CA PRO A 236 12.51 25.00 14.69
C PRO A 236 11.71 26.11 13.99
N PRO A 237 10.90 26.90 14.73
CA PRO A 237 10.01 27.90 14.11
C PRO A 237 10.72 28.94 13.25
N ASP A 238 11.95 29.31 13.62
CA ASP A 238 12.84 30.22 12.89
C ASP A 238 13.38 29.59 11.58
N LYS A 239 13.64 28.28 11.59
CA LYS A 239 14.14 27.53 10.42
C LYS A 239 13.06 27.04 9.47
N ARG A 240 11.80 26.93 9.92
CA ARG A 240 10.69 26.31 9.17
C ARG A 240 10.51 26.85 7.74
N LYS A 241 10.67 28.16 7.52
CA LYS A 241 10.57 28.78 6.19
C LYS A 241 11.79 28.53 5.28
N GLU A 242 12.93 28.17 5.87
CA GLU A 242 14.17 27.88 5.14
C GLU A 242 14.29 26.42 4.70
N VAL A 243 13.45 25.52 5.25
CA VAL A 243 13.44 24.09 4.95
C VAL A 243 13.23 23.87 3.45
N VAL A 244 14.13 23.09 2.84
CA VAL A 244 13.99 22.64 1.44
C VAL A 244 13.24 21.32 1.42
N ILE A 245 12.13 21.26 0.69
CA ILE A 245 11.37 20.02 0.48
C ILE A 245 11.99 19.24 -0.68
N LEU A 246 12.48 18.03 -0.39
CA LEU A 246 13.04 17.10 -1.37
C LEU A 246 12.05 15.96 -1.58
N PHE A 247 11.23 16.07 -2.63
CA PHE A 247 10.40 14.98 -3.09
C PHE A 247 11.30 13.93 -3.71
N SER A 248 11.44 12.78 -3.05
CA SER A 248 12.25 11.67 -3.53
C SER A 248 11.35 10.56 -4.09
N ALA A 249 11.68 10.14 -5.30
CA ALA A 249 11.01 9.08 -6.03
C ALA A 249 12.04 8.05 -6.50
N HIS A 250 11.68 6.76 -6.57
CA HIS A 250 12.60 5.74 -7.09
C HIS A 250 12.99 6.10 -8.54
N SER A 251 14.28 6.06 -8.85
CA SER A 251 14.81 6.45 -10.16
C SER A 251 14.48 5.44 -11.26
N LEU A 252 14.60 5.85 -12.53
CA LEU A 252 14.56 4.93 -13.67
C LEU A 252 15.87 4.98 -14.46
N PRO A 253 16.32 3.86 -15.06
CA PRO A 253 17.41 3.87 -16.04
C PRO A 253 17.06 4.79 -17.22
N MET A 254 18.03 5.53 -17.75
CA MET A 254 17.76 6.45 -18.87
C MET A 254 17.26 5.74 -20.14
N SER A 255 17.56 4.45 -20.32
CA SER A 255 16.97 3.63 -21.40
C SER A 255 15.46 3.44 -21.24
N VAL A 256 14.95 3.38 -20.01
CA VAL A 256 13.51 3.29 -19.70
C VAL A 256 12.85 4.66 -19.87
N VAL A 257 13.49 5.74 -19.42
CA VAL A 257 12.99 7.11 -19.65
C VAL A 257 12.92 7.42 -21.14
N ASN A 258 14.01 7.19 -21.88
CA ASN A 258 14.14 7.56 -23.29
C ASN A 258 13.25 6.73 -24.24
N ARG A 259 12.79 5.53 -23.85
CA ARG A 259 11.74 4.82 -24.62
C ARG A 259 10.35 5.46 -24.50
N GLY A 260 10.18 6.41 -23.57
CA GLY A 260 8.95 7.14 -23.29
C GLY A 260 8.10 6.50 -22.19
N ASP A 261 8.71 6.14 -21.06
CA ASP A 261 7.98 5.75 -19.85
C ASP A 261 7.34 7.00 -19.20
N PRO A 262 6.04 6.99 -18.84
CA PRO A 262 5.33 8.21 -18.41
C PRO A 262 5.62 8.61 -16.97
N TYR A 263 6.21 7.73 -16.17
CA TYR A 263 6.42 7.91 -14.73
C TYR A 263 7.06 9.25 -14.33
N PRO A 264 8.14 9.76 -14.98
CA PRO A 264 8.74 11.02 -14.58
C PRO A 264 7.78 12.23 -14.69
N GLN A 265 6.89 12.21 -15.68
CA GLN A 265 5.89 13.25 -15.89
C GLN A 265 4.77 13.16 -14.84
N GLU A 266 4.31 11.95 -14.51
CA GLU A 266 3.27 11.73 -13.51
C GLU A 266 3.75 12.03 -12.08
N VAL A 267 5.00 11.72 -11.76
CA VAL A 267 5.64 12.14 -10.49
C VAL A 267 5.74 13.66 -10.43
N GLY A 268 6.20 14.31 -11.52
CA GLY A 268 6.22 15.77 -11.62
C GLY A 268 4.84 16.41 -11.39
N ALA A 269 3.78 15.83 -11.98
CA ALA A 269 2.40 16.27 -11.78
C ALA A 269 1.91 16.09 -10.32
N THR A 270 2.32 14.99 -9.66
CA THR A 270 2.02 14.74 -8.24
C THR A 270 2.67 15.83 -7.36
N VAL A 271 3.98 16.05 -7.53
CA VAL A 271 4.76 17.07 -6.80
C VAL A 271 4.14 18.44 -6.98
N GLN A 272 3.82 18.81 -8.21
CA GLN A 272 3.24 20.11 -8.55
C GLN A 272 1.93 20.36 -7.81
N ARG A 273 1.01 19.37 -7.79
CA ARG A 273 -0.27 19.46 -7.08
C ARG A 273 -0.12 19.53 -5.57
N VAL A 274 0.86 18.83 -4.99
CA VAL A 274 1.19 18.95 -3.56
C VAL A 274 1.70 20.36 -3.23
N MET A 275 2.58 20.93 -4.05
CA MET A 275 3.11 22.28 -3.81
C MET A 275 2.08 23.40 -4.04
N GLU A 276 1.17 23.24 -5.00
CA GLU A 276 -0.02 24.08 -5.16
C GLU A 276 -0.89 24.02 -3.88
N LYS A 277 -1.16 22.83 -3.36
CA LYS A 277 -1.95 22.62 -2.13
C LYS A 277 -1.29 23.23 -0.89
N LEU A 278 0.04 23.26 -0.84
CA LEU A 278 0.86 23.88 0.21
C LEU A 278 1.11 25.38 -0.01
N ASN A 279 0.48 26.00 -1.02
CA ASN A 279 0.64 27.41 -1.42
C ASN A 279 2.10 27.84 -1.62
N TYR A 280 2.97 26.93 -2.08
CA TYR A 280 4.42 27.16 -2.27
C TYR A 280 5.13 27.72 -1.02
N SER A 281 4.67 27.34 0.18
CA SER A 281 5.19 27.79 1.48
C SER A 281 6.69 27.56 1.70
N ASN A 282 7.29 26.59 0.99
CA ASN A 282 8.71 26.24 1.07
C ASN A 282 9.30 25.99 -0.33
N PRO A 283 10.60 26.24 -0.54
CA PRO A 283 11.30 25.85 -1.77
C PRO A 283 11.39 24.32 -1.88
N TYR A 284 11.25 23.78 -3.10
CA TYR A 284 11.25 22.34 -3.32
C TYR A 284 12.08 21.90 -4.54
N ARG A 285 12.44 20.61 -4.56
CA ARG A 285 12.94 19.88 -5.73
C ARG A 285 12.35 18.48 -5.79
N LEU A 286 12.16 17.98 -7.00
CA LEU A 286 12.00 16.56 -7.29
C LEU A 286 13.40 15.98 -7.55
N VAL A 287 13.73 14.92 -6.82
CA VAL A 287 15.00 14.19 -6.85
C VAL A 287 14.71 12.69 -6.97
N TRP A 288 15.70 11.92 -7.39
CA TRP A 288 15.54 10.48 -7.64
C TRP A 288 16.47 9.67 -6.74
N GLN A 289 16.02 8.51 -6.26
CA GLN A 289 16.80 7.66 -5.34
C GLN A 289 17.05 6.27 -5.92
N SER A 290 17.82 5.46 -5.18
CA SER A 290 17.98 4.02 -5.42
C SER A 290 18.61 3.64 -6.77
N LYS A 291 19.46 4.52 -7.35
CA LYS A 291 20.25 4.18 -8.56
C LYS A 291 21.12 2.95 -8.30
N VAL A 292 20.94 1.90 -9.11
CA VAL A 292 21.77 0.68 -9.02
C VAL A 292 22.59 0.43 -10.28
N GLY A 293 23.88 0.13 -10.08
CA GLY A 293 24.82 -0.21 -11.15
C GLY A 293 25.40 0.99 -11.90
N PRO A 294 26.25 0.74 -12.92
CA PRO A 294 27.07 1.76 -13.56
C PRO A 294 26.37 2.56 -14.67
N MET A 295 25.20 2.11 -15.13
CA MET A 295 24.49 2.75 -16.24
C MET A 295 23.98 4.16 -15.89
N PRO A 296 23.60 4.99 -16.87
CA PRO A 296 22.94 6.26 -16.60
C PRO A 296 21.50 6.07 -16.10
N TRP A 297 21.12 6.82 -15.06
CA TRP A 297 19.77 6.87 -14.49
C TRP A 297 19.27 8.32 -14.46
N LEU A 298 17.96 8.49 -14.32
CA LEU A 298 17.33 9.80 -14.18
C LEU A 298 17.88 10.54 -12.96
N GLY A 299 18.19 11.83 -13.14
CA GLY A 299 18.80 12.68 -12.11
C GLY A 299 18.00 13.96 -11.83
N PRO A 300 18.39 14.74 -10.81
CA PRO A 300 19.56 14.52 -9.95
C PRO A 300 19.31 13.42 -8.89
N GLN A 301 20.39 12.80 -8.39
CA GLN A 301 20.29 11.79 -7.33
C GLN A 301 20.04 12.44 -5.96
N THR A 302 19.36 11.73 -5.06
CA THR A 302 18.92 12.24 -3.76
C THR A 302 20.10 12.53 -2.83
N ASP A 303 21.05 11.60 -2.74
CA ASP A 303 22.32 11.72 -2.01
C ASP A 303 23.18 12.88 -2.54
N GLU A 304 23.43 12.93 -3.85
CA GLU A 304 24.17 14.01 -4.50
C GLU A 304 23.49 15.37 -4.27
N THR A 305 22.16 15.42 -4.27
CA THR A 305 21.40 16.65 -4.02
C THR A 305 21.48 17.11 -2.57
N ILE A 306 21.35 16.21 -1.59
CA ILE A 306 21.52 16.54 -0.16
C ILE A 306 22.92 17.12 0.06
N LYS A 307 23.97 16.41 -0.38
CA LYS A 307 25.36 16.87 -0.27
C LYS A 307 25.58 18.22 -0.96
N GLY A 308 25.08 18.37 -2.19
CA GLY A 308 25.21 19.60 -2.97
C GLY A 308 24.46 20.79 -2.37
N LEU A 309 23.33 20.57 -1.69
CA LEU A 309 22.58 21.60 -0.99
C LEU A 309 23.25 22.03 0.33
N CYS A 310 23.78 21.08 1.10
CA CYS A 310 24.56 21.36 2.32
C CYS A 310 25.79 22.23 2.01
N GLN A 311 26.54 21.88 0.96
CA GLN A 311 27.67 22.67 0.45
C GLN A 311 27.28 24.11 0.03
N ARG A 312 25.99 24.34 -0.26
CA ARG A 312 25.42 25.65 -0.64
C ARG A 312 24.66 26.31 0.53
N GLY A 313 24.93 25.89 1.76
CA GLY A 313 24.37 26.46 2.99
C GLY A 313 22.92 26.08 3.28
N LYS A 314 22.30 25.18 2.52
CA LYS A 314 20.96 24.66 2.82
C LYS A 314 21.09 23.44 3.72
N ARG A 315 20.87 23.63 5.01
CA ARG A 315 21.10 22.62 6.07
C ARG A 315 19.83 22.06 6.72
N ASN A 316 18.66 22.54 6.28
CA ASN A 316 17.35 22.16 6.80
C ASN A 316 16.54 21.54 5.64
N MET A 317 16.24 20.24 5.70
CA MET A 317 15.66 19.48 4.59
C MET A 317 14.55 18.52 5.04
N LEU A 318 13.46 18.48 4.27
CA LEU A 318 12.37 17.52 4.46
C LEU A 318 12.30 16.58 3.25
N LEU A 319 12.65 15.31 3.46
CA LEU A 319 12.51 14.23 2.49
C LEU A 319 11.04 13.80 2.40
N VAL A 320 10.49 13.67 1.20
CA VAL A 320 9.10 13.24 0.98
C VAL A 320 9.07 12.04 0.03
N PRO A 321 8.65 10.84 0.48
CA PRO A 321 8.49 9.69 -0.40
C PRO A 321 7.23 9.86 -1.26
N ILE A 322 7.38 10.38 -2.47
CA ILE A 322 6.24 10.87 -3.29
C ILE A 322 5.64 9.81 -4.24
N ALA A 323 6.38 8.73 -4.50
CA ALA A 323 6.05 7.71 -5.51
C ALA A 323 5.64 6.34 -4.91
N PHE A 324 5.63 6.21 -3.59
CA PHE A 324 5.19 5.02 -2.86
C PHE A 324 4.36 5.43 -1.64
N THR A 325 3.37 4.61 -1.30
CA THR A 325 2.28 4.97 -0.36
C THR A 325 2.45 4.39 1.04
N SER A 326 3.32 3.40 1.21
CA SER A 326 3.56 2.70 2.48
C SER A 326 5.05 2.64 2.78
N ASP A 327 5.44 2.48 4.04
CA ASP A 327 6.84 2.26 4.37
C ASP A 327 7.37 0.97 3.75
N HIS A 328 8.62 1.05 3.28
CA HIS A 328 9.35 0.01 2.54
C HIS A 328 10.86 0.24 2.74
N ILE A 329 11.70 -0.60 2.14
CA ILE A 329 13.16 -0.53 2.36
C ILE A 329 13.74 0.83 1.92
N GLU A 330 13.24 1.42 0.85
CA GLU A 330 13.66 2.73 0.37
C GLU A 330 13.33 3.86 1.36
N THR A 331 12.24 3.79 2.15
CA THR A 331 11.98 4.80 3.19
C THR A 331 12.73 4.52 4.49
N LEU A 332 12.61 3.31 5.01
CA LEU A 332 13.11 2.97 6.35
C LEU A 332 14.63 2.76 6.39
N TYR A 333 15.26 2.40 5.26
CA TYR A 333 16.71 2.24 5.16
C TYR A 333 17.37 3.39 4.40
N GLU A 334 17.01 3.64 3.13
CA GLU A 334 17.73 4.62 2.31
C GLU A 334 17.50 6.06 2.83
N LEU A 335 16.24 6.49 2.99
CA LEU A 335 15.96 7.82 3.53
C LEU A 335 16.36 7.96 5.01
N ASP A 336 15.90 7.06 5.89
CA ASP A 336 16.03 7.22 7.36
C ASP A 336 17.41 6.86 7.94
N ILE A 337 18.21 6.02 7.27
CA ILE A 337 19.53 5.59 7.76
C ILE A 337 20.64 6.11 6.83
N GLU A 338 20.63 5.73 5.55
CA GLU A 338 21.72 6.07 4.62
C GLU A 338 21.83 7.58 4.39
N TYR A 339 20.70 8.26 4.16
CA TYR A 339 20.71 9.71 3.94
C TYR A 339 20.56 10.52 5.23
N ALA A 340 19.58 10.20 6.08
CA ALA A 340 19.28 11.01 7.27
C ALA A 340 20.25 10.82 8.45
N GLN A 341 20.98 9.69 8.53
CA GLN A 341 21.98 9.46 9.59
C GLN A 341 23.41 9.53 9.06
N VAL A 342 23.75 8.79 8.00
CA VAL A 342 25.15 8.75 7.52
C VAL A 342 25.49 10.03 6.77
N LEU A 343 24.85 10.28 5.62
CA LEU A 343 25.17 11.42 4.76
C LEU A 343 24.94 12.78 5.44
N ALA A 344 23.90 12.89 6.27
CA ALA A 344 23.58 14.11 7.01
C ALA A 344 24.70 14.54 7.98
N ASN A 345 25.25 13.58 8.73
CA ASN A 345 26.37 13.81 9.63
C ASN A 345 27.65 14.17 8.88
N GLU A 346 27.94 13.52 7.74
CA GLU A 346 29.08 13.85 6.88
C GLU A 346 28.99 15.26 6.27
N CYS A 347 27.78 15.72 5.95
CA CYS A 347 27.56 16.97 5.23
C CYS A 347 27.29 18.19 6.13
N GLY A 348 27.22 18.03 7.45
CA GLY A 348 26.90 19.11 8.38
C GLY A 348 25.47 19.64 8.24
N VAL A 349 24.51 18.72 8.04
CA VAL A 349 23.07 19.01 8.12
C VAL A 349 22.71 19.47 9.53
N GLU A 350 21.86 20.49 9.65
CA GLU A 350 21.30 20.93 10.93
C GLU A 350 20.05 20.11 11.28
N ASN A 351 19.09 20.03 10.36
CA ASN A 351 17.91 19.19 10.50
C ASN A 351 17.57 18.51 9.18
N ILE A 352 17.50 17.18 9.19
CA ILE A 352 16.87 16.39 8.14
C ILE A 352 15.75 15.56 8.74
N ARG A 353 14.60 15.55 8.07
CA ARG A 353 13.41 14.79 8.48
C ARG A 353 12.80 14.10 7.26
N ARG A 354 11.99 13.08 7.48
CA ARG A 354 11.22 12.40 6.45
C ARG A 354 9.73 12.55 6.75
N ALA A 355 8.94 12.93 5.75
CA ALA A 355 7.49 12.88 5.82
C ALA A 355 7.03 11.43 5.97
N GLU A 356 6.15 11.18 6.95
CA GLU A 356 5.55 9.87 7.20
C GLU A 356 4.94 9.30 5.91
N SER A 357 5.14 8.02 5.65
CA SER A 357 4.45 7.33 4.54
C SER A 357 2.93 7.31 4.78
N LEU A 358 2.12 7.20 3.73
CA LEU A 358 0.65 7.32 3.87
C LEU A 358 0.06 6.21 4.76
N ASN A 359 0.66 5.01 4.72
CA ASN A 359 0.47 3.93 5.70
C ASN A 359 -1.01 3.69 6.06
N GLY A 360 -1.38 3.79 7.33
CA GLY A 360 -2.75 3.63 7.84
C GLY A 360 -3.54 4.93 7.96
N ASN A 361 -3.18 6.01 7.26
CA ASN A 361 -3.94 7.26 7.29
C ASN A 361 -5.39 7.00 6.80
N PRO A 362 -6.44 7.23 7.62
CA PRO A 362 -7.82 6.96 7.23
C PRO A 362 -8.28 7.77 5.99
N LEU A 363 -7.68 8.94 5.75
CA LEU A 363 -7.94 9.73 4.54
C LEU A 363 -7.40 9.04 3.28
N PHE A 364 -6.33 8.25 3.40
CA PHE A 364 -5.78 7.47 2.30
C PHE A 364 -6.68 6.26 1.97
N SER A 365 -7.19 5.51 2.96
CA SER A 365 -8.24 4.50 2.72
C SER A 365 -9.48 5.10 2.07
N LYS A 366 -9.85 6.34 2.43
CA LYS A 366 -10.92 7.09 1.75
C LYS A 366 -10.56 7.44 0.31
N ALA A 367 -9.31 7.82 0.01
CA ALA A 367 -8.84 8.04 -1.36
C ALA A 367 -8.97 6.79 -2.23
N LEU A 368 -8.59 5.62 -1.72
CA LEU A 368 -8.72 4.34 -2.41
C LEU A 368 -10.20 4.00 -2.70
N ALA A 369 -11.08 4.18 -1.71
CA ALA A 369 -12.53 3.96 -1.89
C ALA A 369 -13.16 4.96 -2.87
N ASP A 370 -12.75 6.22 -2.85
CA ASP A 370 -13.21 7.27 -3.78
C ASP A 370 -12.79 6.99 -5.23
N LEU A 371 -11.55 6.54 -5.45
CA LEU A 371 -11.05 6.08 -6.74
C LEU A 371 -11.87 4.90 -7.29
N VAL A 372 -12.05 3.85 -6.49
CA VAL A 372 -12.82 2.66 -6.91
C VAL A 372 -14.30 2.99 -7.13
N CYS A 373 -14.89 3.84 -6.30
CA CYS A 373 -16.28 4.28 -6.48
C CYS A 373 -16.45 5.10 -7.77
N SER A 374 -15.52 6.02 -8.05
CA SER A 374 -15.53 6.82 -9.28
C SER A 374 -15.38 5.96 -10.54
N HIS A 375 -14.46 4.99 -10.51
CA HIS A 375 -14.24 4.01 -11.59
C HIS A 375 -15.48 3.13 -11.86
N LEU A 376 -16.13 2.65 -10.78
CA LEU A 376 -17.38 1.90 -10.89
C LEU A 376 -18.55 2.72 -11.45
N GLN A 377 -18.51 4.06 -11.31
CA GLN A 377 -19.52 4.97 -11.86
C GLN A 377 -19.22 5.39 -13.31
N SER A 378 -17.95 5.59 -13.68
CA SER A 378 -17.57 6.01 -15.05
C SER A 378 -17.80 4.93 -16.10
N ASN A 379 -17.81 3.65 -15.69
CA ASN A 379 -17.82 2.47 -16.57
C ASN A 379 -16.60 2.40 -17.51
N GLU A 380 -15.54 3.16 -17.22
CA GLU A 380 -14.28 3.05 -17.93
C GLU A 380 -13.62 1.69 -17.64
N VAL A 381 -12.98 1.11 -18.66
CA VAL A 381 -12.28 -0.17 -18.51
C VAL A 381 -10.81 0.03 -18.15
N CYS A 382 -10.21 1.15 -18.56
CA CYS A 382 -8.88 1.61 -18.19
C CYS A 382 -8.76 3.11 -18.51
N SER A 383 -7.70 3.77 -18.05
CA SER A 383 -7.43 5.16 -18.44
C SER A 383 -7.17 5.28 -19.95
N ARG A 384 -7.44 6.48 -20.50
CA ARG A 384 -7.09 6.82 -21.88
C ARG A 384 -5.59 6.69 -22.16
N GLN A 385 -4.74 6.93 -21.16
CA GLN A 385 -3.28 6.80 -21.31
C GLN A 385 -2.83 5.35 -21.50
N LEU A 386 -3.51 4.35 -20.91
CA LEU A 386 -3.18 2.94 -21.14
C LEU A 386 -3.39 2.52 -22.60
N THR A 387 -4.22 3.25 -23.37
CA THR A 387 -4.43 2.96 -24.79
C THR A 387 -3.19 3.23 -25.66
N LEU A 388 -2.25 4.03 -25.14
CA LEU A 388 -0.99 4.46 -25.75
C LEU A 388 0.20 3.76 -25.08
N CYS A 389 0.84 2.83 -25.78
CA CYS A 389 2.12 2.27 -25.36
C CYS A 389 3.24 3.32 -25.49
N CYS A 390 4.35 3.14 -24.77
CA CYS A 390 5.56 3.95 -24.97
C CYS A 390 5.93 4.06 -26.47
N PRO A 391 6.31 5.24 -26.99
CA PRO A 391 6.66 5.43 -28.40
C PRO A 391 7.72 4.46 -28.94
N LEU A 392 8.69 4.05 -28.11
CA LEU A 392 9.73 3.08 -28.47
C LEU A 392 9.56 1.76 -27.68
N CYS A 393 8.32 1.30 -27.48
CA CYS A 393 8.04 0.04 -26.80
C CYS A 393 8.50 -1.17 -27.62
N VAL A 394 9.49 -1.91 -27.10
CA VAL A 394 10.02 -3.15 -27.70
C VAL A 394 9.42 -4.43 -27.11
N ASN A 395 8.56 -4.33 -26.09
CA ASN A 395 7.94 -5.48 -25.44
C ASN A 395 6.56 -5.76 -26.09
N PRO A 396 6.36 -6.89 -26.79
CA PRO A 396 5.09 -7.19 -27.45
C PRO A 396 3.94 -7.36 -26.44
N VAL A 397 4.22 -7.86 -25.23
CA VAL A 397 3.23 -8.14 -24.18
C VAL A 397 2.45 -6.89 -23.77
N CYS A 398 3.05 -5.71 -23.86
CA CYS A 398 2.36 -4.44 -23.55
C CYS A 398 1.16 -4.18 -24.50
N ARG A 399 1.26 -4.59 -25.77
CA ARG A 399 0.16 -4.43 -26.75
C ARG A 399 -0.96 -5.42 -26.48
N GLU A 400 -0.61 -6.67 -26.21
CA GLU A 400 -1.57 -7.74 -25.91
C GLU A 400 -2.31 -7.48 -24.59
N THR A 401 -1.60 -7.02 -23.57
CA THR A 401 -2.18 -6.63 -22.27
C THR A 401 -3.17 -5.48 -22.44
N LYS A 402 -2.83 -4.45 -23.24
CA LYS A 402 -3.80 -3.40 -23.61
C LYS A 402 -5.04 -4.02 -24.26
N ALA A 403 -4.88 -4.86 -25.28
CA ALA A 403 -5.99 -5.46 -26.02
C ALA A 403 -6.88 -6.34 -25.13
N PHE A 404 -6.28 -7.12 -24.24
CA PHE A 404 -6.95 -7.98 -23.26
C PHE A 404 -7.92 -7.18 -22.37
N PHE A 405 -7.48 -6.03 -21.86
CA PHE A 405 -8.36 -5.17 -21.07
C PHE A 405 -9.33 -4.36 -21.93
N THR A 406 -8.89 -3.69 -23.00
CA THR A 406 -9.80 -2.87 -23.83
C THR A 406 -10.91 -3.67 -24.51
N SER A 407 -10.75 -4.99 -24.69
CA SER A 407 -11.82 -5.86 -25.22
C SER A 407 -12.91 -6.22 -24.18
N GLN A 408 -12.70 -5.99 -22.88
CA GLN A 408 -13.69 -6.23 -21.83
C GLN A 408 -14.91 -5.29 -21.92
N SER A 409 -14.79 -4.15 -22.63
CA SER A 409 -15.94 -3.27 -22.90
C SER A 409 -16.99 -3.92 -23.80
N CYS A 410 -16.60 -4.90 -24.63
CA CYS A 410 -17.43 -5.48 -25.67
C CYS A 410 -18.21 -6.73 -25.22
N GLN A 411 -18.11 -7.14 -23.96
CA GLN A 411 -18.91 -8.24 -23.41
C GLN A 411 -20.18 -7.68 -22.74
N PRO A 412 -21.39 -8.12 -23.17
CA PRO A 412 -22.67 -7.58 -22.73
C PRO A 412 -22.93 -7.81 -21.22
#